data_AF-A0A8T4LSQ5-F1
#
_entry.id   AF-A0A8T4LSQ5-F1
#
_cell.length_a   1.000
_cell.length_b   1.000
_cell.length_c   1.000
_cell.angle_alpha   90.00
_cell.angle_beta   90.00
_cell.angle_gamma   90.00
#
_symmetry.space_group_name_H-M   'P 1'
#
loop_
_entity.id
_entity.type
_entity.pdbx_description
1 polymer ?
#
loop_
_entity_poly.entity_id
_entity_poly.type
_entity_poly.pdbx_seq_one_letter_code
_entity_poly.pdbx_strand_id
1 'polypeptide(L)' 'AFKIQGIVKLANALPPNIPVLRIVEIVGLDTQADGGVHVANTRECGKIEITRLENKGAKNKRIYFKLL' A
#
# COMPACT_ATOMS: atom_id res chain seq x y z
N ALA A 1 -10.29 -4.65 13.90
CA ALA A 1 -9.21 -4.27 12.96
C ALA A 1 -8.63 -2.88 13.24
N PHE A 2 -9.44 -1.84 13.49
CA PHE A 2 -8.97 -0.45 13.80
C PHE A 2 -8.06 -0.26 15.03
N LYS A 3 -7.76 -1.32 15.80
CA LYS A 3 -6.94 -1.27 17.01
C LYS A 3 -5.45 -1.59 16.76
N ILE A 4 -5.07 -1.97 15.54
CA ILE A 4 -3.67 -2.24 15.20
C ILE A 4 -3.09 -0.99 14.53
N GLN A 5 -2.30 -0.23 15.28
CA GLN A 5 -1.58 0.94 14.75
C GLN A 5 -0.73 0.51 13.55
N GLY A 6 -0.90 1.19 12.41
CA GLY A 6 -0.09 0.99 11.21
C GLY A 6 -0.73 0.15 10.09
N ILE A 7 -1.72 -0.70 10.40
CA ILE A 7 -2.39 -1.55 9.37
C ILE A 7 -3.25 -0.73 8.41
N VAL A 8 -3.76 0.42 8.85
CA VAL A 8 -4.51 1.34 8.00
C VAL A 8 -3.77 2.65 7.94
N LYS A 9 -2.89 2.80 6.94
CA LYS A 9 -2.13 4.04 6.69
C LYS A 9 -3.07 5.22 6.37
N LEU A 10 -4.27 4.93 5.86
CA LEU A 10 -5.36 5.87 5.59
C LEU A 10 -6.59 5.61 6.49
N ALA A 11 -6.41 5.46 7.80
CA ALA A 11 -7.54 5.20 8.72
C ALA A 11 -8.67 6.24 8.61
N ASN A 12 -8.33 7.49 8.25
CA ASN A 12 -9.27 8.60 8.10
C ASN A 12 -9.99 8.65 6.73
N ALA A 13 -9.68 7.76 5.78
CA ALA A 13 -10.29 7.76 4.45
C ALA A 13 -11.20 6.56 4.18
N LEU A 14 -11.34 5.65 5.15
CA LEU A 14 -12.27 4.54 5.01
C LEU A 14 -13.71 5.06 5.10
N PRO A 15 -14.60 4.67 4.18
CA PRO A 15 -16.02 4.95 4.31
C PRO A 15 -16.51 4.55 5.71
N PRO A 16 -17.30 5.39 6.39
CA PRO A 16 -17.92 4.96 7.62
C PRO A 16 -18.74 3.70 7.34
N ASN A 17 -18.59 2.69 8.19
CA ASN A 17 -19.39 1.45 8.20
C ASN A 17 -18.97 0.31 7.23
N ILE A 18 -17.67 -0.02 7.18
CA ILE A 18 -17.21 -1.28 6.55
C ILE A 18 -17.18 -2.40 7.62
N PRO A 19 -18.09 -3.39 7.58
CA PRO A 19 -18.17 -4.43 8.62
C PRO A 19 -17.03 -5.44 8.54
N VAL A 20 -16.47 -5.66 7.35
CA VAL A 20 -15.38 -6.60 7.08
C VAL A 20 -14.28 -5.91 6.30
N LEU A 21 -13.06 -5.89 6.87
CA LEU A 21 -11.88 -5.37 6.20
C LEU A 21 -11.06 -6.52 5.64
N ARG A 22 -10.75 -6.46 4.34
CA ARG A 22 -9.76 -7.34 3.73
C ARG A 22 -8.36 -6.81 4.04
N ILE A 23 -7.53 -7.68 4.60
CA ILE A 23 -6.13 -7.39 4.90
C ILE A 23 -5.26 -8.13 3.89
N VAL A 24 -4.31 -7.42 3.30
CA VAL A 24 -3.25 -7.96 2.45
C VAL A 24 -1.94 -7.84 3.21
N GLU A 25 -1.21 -8.94 3.31
CA GLU A 25 0.08 -9.00 3.99
C GLU A 25 1.16 -9.45 3.01
N ILE A 26 2.24 -8.67 2.93
CA ILE A 26 3.53 -9.12 2.40
C ILE A 26 4.34 -9.58 3.62
N VAL A 27 4.46 -10.89 3.78
CA VAL A 27 5.01 -11.52 4.98
C VAL A 27 6.39 -10.95 5.32
N GLY A 28 6.54 -10.47 6.55
CA GLY A 28 7.79 -9.89 7.06
C GLY A 28 8.12 -8.49 6.53
N LEU A 29 7.22 -7.85 5.76
CA LEU A 29 7.45 -6.51 5.19
C LEU A 29 6.32 -5.52 5.53
N ASP A 30 5.08 -5.80 5.13
CA ASP A 30 3.98 -4.83 5.24
C ASP A 30 2.63 -5.52 5.39
N THR A 31 1.71 -4.89 6.12
CA THR A 31 0.33 -5.35 6.30
C THR A 31 -0.62 -4.17 6.10
N GLN A 32 -1.58 -4.30 5.19
CA GLN A 32 -2.47 -3.19 4.83
C GLN A 32 -3.93 -3.65 4.65
N ALA A 33 -4.87 -2.79 5.03
CA ALA A 33 -6.27 -2.93 4.59
C ALA A 33 -6.42 -2.51 3.11
N ASP A 34 -6.73 -3.45 2.22
CA ASP A 34 -6.85 -3.22 0.78
C ASP A 34 -7.88 -4.15 0.09
N GLY A 35 -8.74 -3.57 -0.74
CA GLY A 35 -9.76 -4.27 -1.52
C GLY A 35 -9.35 -4.61 -2.96
N GLY A 36 -8.17 -4.20 -3.44
CA GLY A 36 -7.70 -4.45 -4.80
C GLY A 36 -7.38 -5.91 -5.11
N VAL A 37 -7.29 -6.27 -6.39
CA VAL A 37 -6.82 -7.59 -6.80
C VAL A 37 -5.29 -7.60 -6.81
N HIS A 38 -4.68 -8.53 -6.09
CA HIS A 38 -3.23 -8.65 -5.94
C HIS A 38 -2.74 -9.93 -6.61
N VAL A 39 -1.47 -9.93 -7.02
CA VAL A 39 -0.74 -11.15 -7.40
C VAL A 39 -0.57 -12.08 -6.19
N ALA A 40 -0.28 -13.37 -6.42
CA ALA A 40 -0.14 -14.33 -5.34
C ALA A 40 1.20 -14.17 -4.59
N ASN A 41 2.24 -13.66 -5.25
CA ASN A 41 3.54 -13.39 -4.63
C ASN A 41 4.34 -12.28 -5.33
N THR A 42 5.32 -11.70 -4.63
CA THR A 42 6.09 -10.53 -5.10
C THR A 42 6.95 -10.80 -6.35
N ARG A 43 7.27 -12.06 -6.68
CA ARG A 43 8.05 -12.38 -7.88
C ARG A 43 7.26 -12.14 -9.16
N GLU A 44 5.93 -12.19 -9.10
CA GLU A 44 5.06 -11.93 -10.25
C GLU A 44 5.10 -10.46 -10.70
N CYS A 45 5.48 -9.54 -9.81
CA CYS A 45 5.68 -8.13 -10.16
C CYS A 45 6.92 -7.89 -11.04
N GLY A 46 7.85 -8.84 -11.11
CA GLY A 46 9.11 -8.67 -11.86
C GLY A 46 10.05 -7.64 -11.24
N LYS A 47 10.85 -6.98 -12.07
CA LYS A 47 11.80 -5.95 -11.65
C LYS A 47 11.14 -4.58 -11.68
N ILE A 48 11.52 -3.72 -10.74
CA ILE A 48 11.03 -2.33 -10.65
C ILE A 48 12.15 -1.38 -11.05
N GLU A 49 11.85 -0.42 -11.92
CA GLU A 49 12.73 0.71 -12.24
C GLU A 49 12.09 2.03 -11.78
N ILE A 50 12.81 2.80 -10.96
CA ILE A 50 12.39 4.15 -10.56
C ILE A 50 12.67 5.10 -11.74
N THR A 51 11.61 5.73 -12.24
CA THR A 51 11.69 6.60 -13.42
C THR A 51 11.80 8.08 -13.08
N ARG A 52 11.24 8.50 -11.94
CA ARG A 52 11.26 9.90 -11.51
C ARG A 52 11.02 10.06 -10.01
N LEU A 53 11.67 11.05 -9.43
CA LEU A 53 11.42 11.52 -8.07
C LEU A 53 10.98 12.99 -8.10
N GLU A 54 9.86 13.29 -7.45
CA GLU A 54 9.36 14.66 -7.33
C GLU A 54 9.18 15.06 -5.87
N ASN A 55 9.62 16.27 -5.53
CA ASN A 55 9.32 16.88 -4.25
C ASN A 55 7.93 17.54 -4.28
N LYS A 56 7.02 17.11 -3.39
CA LYS A 56 5.66 17.67 -3.26
C LYS A 56 5.47 18.44 -1.95
N GLY A 57 6.57 18.88 -1.33
CA GLY A 57 6.59 19.68 -0.10
C GLY A 57 7.47 19.06 0.98
N ALA A 58 7.50 19.70 2.15
CA ALA A 58 8.42 19.34 3.24
C ALA A 58 8.32 17.86 3.64
N LYS A 59 7.11 17.32 3.74
CA LYS A 59 6.83 15.95 4.20
C LYS A 59 6.49 14.95 3.09
N ASN A 60 6.32 15.41 1.85
CA ASN A 60 5.80 14.57 0.77
C ASN A 60 6.80 14.46 -0.38
N LYS A 61 7.14 13.23 -0.76
CA LYS A 61 7.90 12.89 -1.95
C LYS A 61 7.05 11.96 -2.80
N ARG A 62 7.06 12.15 -4.11
CA ARG A 62 6.37 11.29 -5.08
C ARG A 62 7.40 10.52 -5.88
N ILE A 63 7.25 9.20 -5.88
CA ILE A 63 8.10 8.28 -6.63
C ILE A 63 7.28 7.75 -7.79
N TYR A 64 7.82 7.85 -9.01
CA TYR A 64 7.29 7.21 -10.20
C TYR A 64 8.17 6.00 -10.51
N PHE A 65 7.55 4.88 -10.84
CA PHE A 65 8.24 3.65 -11.21
C PHE A 65 7.48 2.92 -12.31
N LYS A 66 8.15 1.97 -12.95
CA LYS A 66 7.54 1.00 -13.88
C LYS A 66 8.00 -0.42 -13.53
N LEU A 67 7.23 -1.40 -13.96
CA LEU A 67 7.64 -2.80 -14.00
C LEU A 67 8.39 -3.05 -15.31
N LEU A 68 9.45 -3.86 -15.27
CA LEU A 68 10.22 -4.28 -16.44
C LEU A 68 9.68 -5.59 -17.02
#